data_AF-A0A4R0MDP1-F1
#
_entry.id   AF-A0A4R0MDP1-F1
#
_cell.length_a   1.000
_cell.length_b   1.000
_cell.length_c   1.000
_cell.angle_alpha   90.00
_cell.angle_beta   90.00
_cell.angle_gamma   90.00
#
_symmetry.space_group_name_H-M   'P 1'
#
loop_
_entity.id
_entity.type
_entity.pdbx_description
1 polymer ?
#
loop_
_entity_poly.entity_id
_entity_poly.type
_entity_poly.pdbx_seq_one_letter_code
_entity_poly.pdbx_strand_id
1 'polypeptide(L)'
;MTGLVVLMTAVLCIAVGCKKNAHYLDTGITNAKFDGNIMQYLESKPLHFDTLAQVIKLAGMEDVFKNENITFFAPPDPCIGASIRELNFYLYFTGKDTVKTLSDIKPKVWKEVLSMYVFKGTSRLKDFRQVDTAALDTYSGQGYLALNNMPMNIGVVYHDAVNGPKEDQVTIKYAGYRQLMISYIPDLSKPKSFWINTLVSSSDINPTNGIVHALKFTNHYFGFSARRFVSLATENGIGN
;
A
#
# COMPACT_ATOMS: atom_id res chain seq x y z
N MET A 1 32.36 37.46 -30.60
CA MET A 1 32.43 37.18 -29.14
C MET A 1 31.17 36.53 -28.56
N THR A 2 30.04 36.50 -29.27
CA THR A 2 28.78 35.91 -28.78
C THR A 2 28.65 34.40 -29.01
N GLY A 3 29.22 33.85 -30.08
CA GLY A 3 29.17 32.41 -30.38
C GLY A 3 29.99 31.51 -29.44
N LEU A 4 31.12 32.02 -28.94
CA LEU A 4 32.01 31.25 -28.05
C LEU A 4 31.42 31.08 -26.64
N VAL A 5 30.65 32.06 -26.17
CA VAL A 5 30.00 32.05 -24.84
C VAL A 5 28.80 31.09 -24.81
N VAL A 6 28.06 30.98 -25.93
CA VAL A 6 26.92 30.06 -26.06
C VAL A 6 27.37 28.60 -26.13
N LEU A 7 28.50 28.32 -26.80
CA LEU A 7 29.06 26.98 -26.86
C LEU A 7 29.62 26.52 -25.49
N MET A 8 30.18 27.45 -24.71
CA MET A 8 30.76 27.15 -23.40
C MET A 8 29.70 26.96 -22.30
N THR A 9 28.54 27.59 -22.43
CA THR A 9 27.38 27.41 -21.53
C THR A 9 26.60 26.12 -21.85
N ALA A 10 26.51 25.70 -23.11
CA ALA A 10 25.89 24.43 -23.49
C ALA A 10 26.68 23.20 -23.00
N VAL A 11 28.02 23.28 -22.94
CA VAL A 11 28.87 22.17 -22.48
C VAL A 11 28.82 21.98 -20.96
N LEU A 12 28.58 23.04 -20.17
CA LEU A 12 28.41 22.93 -18.71
C LEU A 12 27.10 22.21 -18.31
N CYS A 13 26.04 22.31 -19.11
CA CYS A 13 24.76 21.66 -18.81
C CYS A 13 24.76 20.14 -19.01
N ILE A 14 25.69 19.60 -19.82
CA ILE A 14 25.78 18.15 -20.10
C ILE A 14 26.56 17.42 -18.99
N ALA A 15 27.35 18.14 -18.19
CA ALA A 15 28.16 17.57 -17.11
C ALA A 15 27.40 17.32 -15.80
N VAL A 16 26.15 17.81 -15.67
CA VAL A 16 25.29 17.53 -14.50
C VAL A 16 24.44 16.28 -14.73
N GLY A 17 25.05 15.24 -15.30
CA GLY A 17 24.48 13.91 -15.30
C GLY A 17 24.58 13.33 -13.90
N CYS A 18 23.46 13.27 -13.17
CA CYS A 18 23.35 12.49 -11.94
C CYS A 18 23.76 11.05 -12.24
N LYS A 19 24.97 10.66 -11.84
CA LYS A 19 25.39 9.26 -11.86
C LYS A 19 24.43 8.51 -10.92
N LYS A 20 23.51 7.73 -11.50
CA LYS A 20 22.75 6.73 -10.73
C LYS A 20 23.71 5.62 -10.36
N ASN A 21 24.49 5.88 -9.32
CA ASN A 21 25.21 4.86 -8.61
C ASN A 21 24.16 4.02 -7.89
N ALA A 22 23.67 2.96 -8.55
CA ALA A 22 22.88 1.90 -7.95
C ALA A 22 23.80 1.02 -7.09
N HIS A 23 24.47 1.64 -6.12
CA HIS A 23 25.06 0.90 -5.01
C HIS A 23 23.92 0.56 -4.06
N TYR A 24 23.99 -0.64 -3.48
CA TYR A 24 23.13 -1.04 -2.38
C TYR A 24 23.09 0.09 -1.35
N LEU A 25 21.97 0.79 -1.30
CA LEU A 25 21.68 1.71 -0.21
C LEU A 25 21.37 0.82 0.98
N ASP A 26 22.42 0.53 1.76
CA ASP A 26 22.23 0.13 3.14
C ASP A 26 21.51 1.30 3.82
N THR A 27 20.19 1.19 3.99
CA THR A 27 19.37 2.22 4.64
C THR A 27 19.67 2.35 6.14
N GLY A 28 20.67 1.63 6.64
CA GLY A 28 21.03 1.56 8.04
C GLY A 28 20.03 0.71 8.82
N ILE A 29 20.40 0.42 10.07
CA ILE A 29 19.50 -0.16 11.07
C ILE A 29 18.49 0.93 11.45
N THR A 30 17.39 1.01 10.73
CA THR A 30 16.26 1.85 11.16
C THR A 30 15.68 1.22 12.42
N ASN A 31 15.64 1.98 13.51
CA ASN A 31 14.96 1.52 14.71
C ASN A 31 13.47 1.47 14.41
N ALA A 32 12.97 0.27 14.10
CA ALA A 32 11.58 0.08 13.74
C ALA A 32 10.60 0.31 14.91
N LYS A 33 11.09 0.43 16.15
CA LYS A 33 10.25 0.66 17.32
C LYS A 33 9.65 2.07 17.29
N PHE A 34 8.35 2.12 17.57
CA PHE A 34 7.63 3.37 17.81
C PHE A 34 7.06 3.32 19.24
N ASP A 35 7.35 4.35 20.03
CA ASP A 35 6.90 4.46 21.42
C ASP A 35 5.47 5.01 21.48
N GLY A 36 4.51 4.16 21.15
CA GLY A 36 3.09 4.45 21.11
C GLY A 36 2.32 3.34 20.38
N ASN A 37 0.99 3.37 20.45
CA ASN A 37 0.15 2.42 19.72
C ASN A 37 0.06 2.77 18.22
N ILE A 38 -0.57 1.89 17.43
CA ILE A 38 -0.70 2.07 15.98
C ILE A 38 -1.42 3.38 15.66
N MET A 39 -2.47 3.74 16.39
CA MET A 39 -3.19 4.99 16.15
C MET A 39 -2.27 6.21 16.31
N GLN A 40 -1.49 6.25 17.39
CA GLN A 40 -0.50 7.31 17.63
C GLN A 40 0.59 7.34 16.55
N TYR A 41 1.01 6.17 16.05
CA TYR A 41 1.95 6.10 14.93
C TYR A 41 1.39 6.80 13.68
N LEU A 42 0.15 6.49 13.30
CA LEU A 42 -0.51 7.09 12.14
C LEU A 42 -0.65 8.61 12.32
N GLU A 43 -1.11 9.06 13.49
CA GLU A 43 -1.26 10.49 13.82
C GLU A 43 0.09 11.22 13.86
N SER A 44 1.20 10.53 14.15
CA SER A 44 2.55 11.12 14.08
C SER A 44 3.09 11.33 12.65
N LYS A 45 2.39 10.80 11.64
CA LYS A 45 2.77 10.86 10.21
C LYS A 45 1.64 11.44 9.34
N PRO A 46 1.16 12.66 9.62
CA PRO A 46 -0.02 13.23 8.96
C PRO A 46 0.15 13.44 7.45
N LEU A 47 1.38 13.58 6.95
CA LEU A 47 1.63 13.64 5.50
C LEU A 47 1.17 12.39 4.74
N HIS A 48 1.14 11.24 5.43
CA HIS A 48 0.83 9.95 4.81
C HIS A 48 -0.49 9.34 5.28
N PHE A 49 -0.93 9.65 6.50
CA PHE A 49 -2.00 8.92 7.18
C PHE A 49 -3.03 9.82 7.90
N ASP A 50 -3.10 11.12 7.62
CA ASP A 50 -4.12 11.99 8.23
C ASP A 50 -5.54 11.56 7.84
N THR A 51 -5.77 11.34 6.54
CA THR A 51 -7.06 10.85 6.03
C THR A 51 -7.35 9.45 6.56
N LEU A 52 -6.33 8.57 6.59
CA LEU A 52 -6.48 7.23 7.14
C LEU A 52 -6.89 7.25 8.62
N ALA A 53 -6.27 8.10 9.44
CA ALA A 53 -6.62 8.25 10.85
C ALA A 53 -8.09 8.72 11.02
N GLN A 54 -8.55 9.64 10.18
CA GLN A 54 -9.96 10.05 10.16
C GLN A 54 -10.90 8.91 9.74
N VAL A 55 -10.52 8.12 8.72
CA VAL A 55 -11.29 6.94 8.29
C VAL A 55 -11.40 5.89 9.40
N ILE A 56 -10.34 5.66 10.18
CA ILE A 56 -10.38 4.76 11.35
C ILE A 56 -11.42 5.23 12.38
N LYS A 57 -11.46 6.53 12.66
CA LYS A 57 -12.44 7.15 13.57
C LYS A 57 -13.86 7.01 13.04
N LEU A 58 -14.09 7.36 11.77
CA LEU A 58 -15.39 7.24 11.10
C LEU A 58 -15.88 5.80 11.01
N ALA A 59 -14.99 4.83 10.86
CA ALA A 59 -15.31 3.40 10.87
C ALA A 59 -15.69 2.87 12.27
N GLY A 60 -15.49 3.67 13.34
CA GLY A 60 -15.66 3.23 14.72
C GLY A 60 -14.65 2.13 15.11
N MET A 61 -13.44 2.17 14.54
CA MET A 61 -12.40 1.15 14.75
C MET A 61 -11.28 1.60 15.69
N GLU A 62 -11.40 2.75 16.36
CA GLU A 62 -10.31 3.27 17.21
C GLU A 62 -9.81 2.28 18.27
N ASP A 63 -10.70 1.52 18.90
CA ASP A 63 -10.34 0.52 19.91
C ASP A 63 -9.41 -0.57 19.34
N VAL A 64 -9.69 -1.04 18.12
CA VAL A 64 -8.85 -2.00 17.38
C VAL A 64 -7.43 -1.45 17.21
N PHE A 65 -7.30 -0.17 16.83
CA PHE A 65 -6.01 0.45 16.55
C PHE A 65 -5.25 0.94 17.78
N LYS A 66 -5.95 1.17 18.90
CA LYS A 66 -5.34 1.61 20.16
C LYS A 66 -4.95 0.46 21.08
N ASN A 67 -5.74 -0.62 21.11
CA ASN A 67 -5.70 -1.61 22.20
C ASN A 67 -5.46 -3.05 21.73
N GLU A 68 -5.88 -3.43 20.53
CA GLU A 68 -5.72 -4.82 20.08
C GLU A 68 -4.32 -5.11 19.51
N ASN A 69 -3.90 -6.38 19.59
CA ASN A 69 -2.69 -6.86 18.92
C ASN A 69 -2.97 -7.24 17.46
N ILE A 70 -2.49 -6.40 16.52
CA ILE A 70 -2.78 -6.56 15.08
C ILE A 70 -1.54 -6.39 14.19
N THR A 71 -1.66 -6.91 12.97
CA THR A 71 -0.81 -6.58 11.83
C THR A 71 -1.64 -5.76 10.87
N PHE A 72 -1.19 -4.53 10.60
CA PHE A 72 -1.93 -3.56 9.80
C PHE A 72 -1.18 -3.19 8.53
N PHE A 73 -1.82 -3.39 7.38
CA PHE A 73 -1.32 -2.96 6.08
C PHE A 73 -1.84 -1.55 5.77
N ALA A 74 -1.18 -0.51 6.27
CA ALA A 74 -1.66 0.86 6.23
C ALA A 74 -1.71 1.43 4.79
N PRO A 75 -2.90 1.70 4.22
CA PRO A 75 -3.01 2.38 2.93
C PRO A 75 -2.75 3.88 3.12
N PRO A 76 -1.79 4.49 2.42
CA PRO A 76 -1.57 5.93 2.49
C PRO A 76 -2.78 6.73 1.97
N ASP A 77 -2.91 7.97 2.42
CA ASP A 77 -4.01 8.88 2.09
C ASP A 77 -4.34 8.99 0.59
N PRO A 78 -3.37 9.01 -0.35
CA PRO A 78 -3.68 9.04 -1.78
C PRO A 78 -4.53 7.85 -2.28
N CYS A 79 -4.46 6.68 -1.64
CA CYS A 79 -5.28 5.51 -1.99
C CYS A 79 -6.76 5.74 -1.68
N ILE A 80 -7.04 6.38 -0.54
CA ILE A 80 -8.38 6.77 -0.12
C ILE A 80 -8.90 7.86 -1.07
N GLY A 81 -8.09 8.89 -1.32
CA GLY A 81 -8.43 9.97 -2.25
C GLY A 81 -8.72 9.48 -3.66
N ALA A 82 -7.97 8.49 -4.17
CA ALA A 82 -8.24 7.87 -5.46
C ALA A 82 -9.62 7.20 -5.50
N SER A 83 -10.01 6.51 -4.43
CA SER A 83 -11.30 5.79 -4.36
C SER A 83 -12.48 6.74 -4.26
N ILE A 84 -12.32 7.84 -3.52
CA ILE A 84 -13.32 8.92 -3.44
C ILE A 84 -13.48 9.62 -4.80
N ARG A 85 -12.39 9.83 -5.56
CA ARG A 85 -12.49 10.39 -6.91
C ARG A 85 -13.31 9.50 -7.84
N GLU A 86 -13.07 8.18 -7.83
CA GLU A 86 -13.85 7.23 -8.63
C GLU A 86 -15.33 7.22 -8.22
N LEU A 87 -15.61 7.29 -6.91
CA LEU A 87 -16.97 7.42 -6.41
C LEU A 87 -17.64 8.71 -6.90
N ASN A 88 -16.97 9.86 -6.77
CA ASN A 88 -17.52 11.13 -7.21
C ASN A 88 -17.70 11.20 -8.73
N PHE A 89 -16.80 10.57 -9.49
CA PHE A 89 -16.99 10.39 -10.93
C PHE A 89 -18.29 9.61 -11.18
N TYR A 90 -18.45 8.42 -10.59
CA TYR A 90 -19.67 7.62 -10.75
C TYR A 90 -20.96 8.38 -10.36
N LEU A 91 -20.96 9.07 -9.21
CA LEU A 91 -22.12 9.84 -8.75
C LEU A 91 -22.49 10.95 -9.72
N TYR A 92 -21.51 11.70 -10.20
CA TYR A 92 -21.71 12.76 -11.19
C TYR A 92 -22.33 12.21 -12.49
N PHE A 93 -21.78 11.13 -13.04
CA PHE A 93 -22.28 10.51 -14.27
C PHE A 93 -23.67 9.89 -14.13
N THR A 94 -24.07 9.54 -12.90
CA THR A 94 -25.41 8.99 -12.61
C THR A 94 -26.39 10.05 -12.11
N GLY A 95 -26.04 11.34 -12.19
CA GLY A 95 -26.93 12.45 -11.81
C GLY A 95 -27.19 12.55 -10.30
N LYS A 96 -26.29 12.02 -9.47
CA LYS A 96 -26.36 12.07 -8.00
C LYS A 96 -25.43 13.13 -7.44
N ASP A 97 -25.75 13.63 -6.25
CA ASP A 97 -24.86 14.52 -5.51
C ASP A 97 -23.55 13.81 -5.15
N THR A 98 -22.45 14.55 -5.27
CA THR A 98 -21.10 14.05 -4.99
C THR A 98 -20.74 14.21 -3.52
N VAL A 99 -19.91 13.29 -3.01
CA VAL A 99 -19.32 13.34 -1.67
C VAL A 99 -18.47 14.61 -1.53
N LYS A 100 -18.72 15.37 -0.47
CA LYS A 100 -17.97 16.58 -0.08
C LYS A 100 -17.08 16.33 1.12
N THR A 101 -17.54 15.48 2.05
CA THR A 101 -16.83 15.14 3.29
C THR A 101 -16.78 13.63 3.49
N LEU A 102 -15.76 13.14 4.20
CA LEU A 102 -15.66 11.70 4.50
C LEU A 102 -16.89 11.15 5.26
N SER A 103 -17.53 12.01 6.07
CA SER A 103 -18.75 11.68 6.81
C SER A 103 -20.00 11.49 5.95
N ASP A 104 -19.99 11.92 4.68
CA ASP A 104 -21.10 11.64 3.77
C ASP A 104 -21.17 10.14 3.43
N ILE A 105 -20.06 9.41 3.56
CA ILE A 105 -20.00 7.96 3.38
C ILE A 105 -20.28 7.30 4.73
N LYS A 106 -21.26 6.38 4.77
CA LYS A 106 -21.68 5.74 6.02
C LYS A 106 -20.53 4.97 6.69
N PRO A 107 -20.41 5.02 8.04
CA PRO A 107 -19.40 4.32 8.84
C PRO A 107 -19.15 2.85 8.45
N LYS A 108 -20.21 2.11 8.12
CA LYS A 108 -20.14 0.69 7.76
C LYS A 108 -19.26 0.45 6.52
N VAL A 109 -19.28 1.36 5.54
CA VAL A 109 -18.47 1.25 4.32
C VAL A 109 -16.99 1.37 4.66
N TRP A 110 -16.64 2.37 5.49
CA TRP A 110 -15.29 2.56 5.99
C TRP A 110 -14.80 1.33 6.75
N LYS A 111 -15.61 0.82 7.68
CA LYS A 111 -15.29 -0.37 8.48
C LYS A 111 -15.07 -1.60 7.62
N GLU A 112 -15.97 -1.87 6.67
CA GLU A 112 -15.88 -3.03 5.77
C GLU A 112 -14.59 -3.01 4.97
N VAL A 113 -14.27 -1.86 4.38
CA VAL A 113 -13.12 -1.72 3.50
C VAL A 113 -11.80 -1.68 4.28
N LEU A 114 -11.75 -0.94 5.40
CA LEU A 114 -10.57 -0.85 6.27
C LEU A 114 -10.22 -2.21 6.87
N SER A 115 -11.22 -3.03 7.20
CA SER A 115 -11.01 -4.36 7.80
C SER A 115 -10.22 -5.30 6.89
N MET A 116 -10.21 -5.09 5.57
CA MET A 116 -9.41 -5.88 4.62
C MET A 116 -7.89 -5.74 4.83
N TYR A 117 -7.46 -4.70 5.55
CA TYR A 117 -6.06 -4.39 5.82
C TYR A 117 -5.59 -4.80 7.22
N VAL A 118 -6.49 -5.34 8.04
CA VAL A 118 -6.23 -5.64 9.46
C VAL A 118 -6.25 -7.15 9.67
N PHE A 119 -5.20 -7.68 10.31
CA PHE A 119 -5.06 -9.09 10.63
C PHE A 119 -4.75 -9.23 12.12
N LYS A 120 -5.33 -10.23 12.79
CA LYS A 120 -5.07 -10.48 14.22
C LYS A 120 -3.65 -11.01 14.41
N GLY A 121 -3.03 -10.63 15.52
CA GLY A 121 -1.68 -11.05 15.86
C GLY A 121 -0.59 -10.22 15.19
N THR A 122 0.66 -10.51 15.54
CA THR A 122 1.84 -9.77 15.10
C THR A 122 2.59 -10.61 14.06
N SER A 123 2.70 -10.11 12.82
CA SER A 123 3.44 -10.73 11.72
C SER A 123 4.35 -9.73 11.03
N ARG A 124 5.65 -10.05 11.02
CA ARG A 124 6.71 -9.30 10.38
C ARG A 124 6.99 -9.86 8.99
N LEU A 125 7.78 -9.14 8.19
CA LEU A 125 8.20 -9.56 6.85
C LEU A 125 8.74 -11.00 6.84
N LYS A 126 9.58 -11.35 7.83
CA LYS A 126 10.19 -12.68 7.95
C LYS A 126 9.20 -13.82 8.22
N ASP A 127 7.99 -13.51 8.67
CA ASP A 127 6.98 -14.50 9.06
C ASP A 127 6.12 -14.95 7.86
N PHE A 128 6.21 -14.22 6.73
CA PHE A 128 5.44 -14.52 5.52
C PHE A 128 6.23 -15.37 4.52
N ARG A 129 5.54 -16.28 3.84
CA ARG A 129 6.11 -17.14 2.79
C ARG A 129 6.42 -16.35 1.52
N GLN A 130 7.38 -16.84 0.73
CA GLN A 130 7.67 -16.28 -0.58
C GLN A 130 6.45 -16.37 -1.51
N VAL A 131 6.25 -15.32 -2.31
CA VAL A 131 5.27 -15.28 -3.41
C VAL A 131 5.94 -14.88 -4.71
N ASP A 132 5.58 -15.57 -5.78
CA ASP A 132 5.90 -15.21 -7.16
C ASP A 132 4.63 -15.34 -7.99
N THR A 133 4.06 -14.20 -8.42
CA THR A 133 2.80 -14.17 -9.16
C THR A 133 2.90 -14.80 -10.55
N ALA A 134 4.11 -15.03 -11.07
CA ALA A 134 4.34 -15.76 -12.31
C ALA A 134 4.53 -17.28 -12.08
N ALA A 135 4.71 -17.72 -10.83
CA ALA A 135 5.01 -19.09 -10.46
C ALA A 135 4.27 -19.54 -9.18
N LEU A 136 2.95 -19.24 -9.11
CA LEU A 136 2.12 -19.50 -7.93
C LEU A 136 1.97 -20.99 -7.55
N ASP A 137 2.32 -21.92 -8.44
CA ASP A 137 2.36 -23.34 -8.10
C ASP A 137 3.52 -23.70 -7.16
N THR A 138 4.63 -22.95 -7.27
CA THR A 138 5.82 -23.13 -6.42
C THR A 138 5.83 -22.13 -5.27
N TYR A 139 5.52 -20.86 -5.54
CA TYR A 139 5.62 -19.76 -4.59
C TYR A 139 4.27 -19.02 -4.48
N SER A 140 3.35 -19.61 -3.72
CA SER A 140 1.96 -19.13 -3.60
C SER A 140 1.75 -18.08 -2.50
N GLY A 141 2.78 -17.68 -1.75
CA GLY A 141 2.58 -16.93 -0.51
C GLY A 141 1.77 -17.75 0.50
N GLN A 142 0.85 -17.10 1.21
CA GLN A 142 -0.06 -17.76 2.14
C GLN A 142 -1.40 -17.03 2.24
N GLY A 143 -2.47 -17.80 2.42
CA GLY A 143 -3.81 -17.27 2.65
C GLY A 143 -4.03 -16.83 4.10
N TYR A 144 -4.70 -15.70 4.29
CA TYR A 144 -5.05 -15.12 5.58
C TYR A 144 -6.49 -14.62 5.56
N LEU A 145 -7.14 -14.63 6.71
CA LEU A 145 -8.42 -13.96 6.90
C LEU A 145 -8.18 -12.57 7.48
N ALA A 146 -8.63 -11.54 6.76
CA ALA A 146 -8.68 -10.19 7.29
C ALA A 146 -9.75 -10.08 8.39
N LEU A 147 -9.81 -8.95 9.09
CA LEU A 147 -10.68 -8.75 10.26
C LEU A 147 -12.18 -8.96 9.95
N ASN A 148 -12.62 -8.68 8.73
CA ASN A 148 -13.99 -8.94 8.25
C ASN A 148 -14.16 -10.35 7.65
N ASN A 149 -13.28 -11.30 7.97
CA ASN A 149 -13.22 -12.66 7.41
C ASN A 149 -13.01 -12.71 5.89
N MET A 150 -12.49 -11.64 5.28
CA MET A 150 -12.16 -11.65 3.86
C MET A 150 -10.92 -12.49 3.59
N PRO A 151 -10.96 -13.46 2.67
CA PRO A 151 -9.77 -14.18 2.25
C PRO A 151 -8.84 -13.26 1.46
N MET A 152 -7.61 -13.13 1.97
CA MET A 152 -6.52 -12.37 1.38
C MET A 152 -5.33 -13.30 1.17
N ASN A 153 -4.42 -12.95 0.27
CA ASN A 153 -3.10 -13.57 0.19
C ASN A 153 -2.03 -12.56 0.63
N ILE A 154 -1.06 -13.03 1.41
CA ILE A 154 0.10 -12.24 1.81
C ILE A 154 1.35 -13.07 1.54
N GLY A 155 2.36 -12.44 0.95
CA GLY A 155 3.65 -13.08 0.73
C GLY A 155 4.78 -12.09 0.53
N VAL A 156 5.99 -12.61 0.47
CA VAL A 156 7.21 -11.84 0.23
C VAL A 156 7.68 -12.04 -1.19
N VAL A 157 7.72 -10.97 -1.98
CA VAL A 157 8.35 -10.97 -3.30
C VAL A 157 9.85 -10.92 -3.10
N TYR A 158 10.56 -11.90 -3.67
CA TYR A 158 12.01 -11.92 -3.70
C TYR A 158 12.42 -11.37 -5.05
N HIS A 159 12.97 -10.15 -5.07
CA HIS A 159 13.40 -9.52 -6.33
C HIS A 159 14.69 -10.17 -6.84
N ASP A 160 14.98 -9.98 -8.13
CA ASP A 160 16.22 -10.45 -8.72
C ASP A 160 17.37 -9.50 -8.38
N ALA A 161 18.58 -10.03 -8.23
CA ALA A 161 19.79 -9.22 -8.19
C ALA A 161 20.26 -8.97 -9.63
N VAL A 162 20.38 -7.70 -10.00
CA VAL A 162 20.80 -7.26 -11.33
C VAL A 162 22.13 -6.56 -11.22
N ASN A 163 23.11 -6.97 -12.03
CA ASN A 163 24.42 -6.32 -12.11
C ASN A 163 24.85 -6.14 -13.57
N GLY A 164 25.66 -5.11 -13.83
CA GLY A 164 26.17 -4.76 -15.16
C GLY A 164 25.25 -3.83 -15.97
N PRO A 165 25.76 -3.28 -17.09
CA PRO A 165 24.95 -2.53 -18.04
C PRO A 165 23.93 -3.44 -18.74
N LYS A 166 22.89 -2.86 -19.36
CA LYS A 166 21.83 -3.64 -20.04
C LYS A 166 22.34 -4.63 -21.09
N GLU A 167 23.46 -4.32 -21.75
CA GLU A 167 24.05 -5.13 -22.83
C GLU A 167 24.71 -6.42 -22.29
N ASP A 168 25.29 -6.39 -21.09
CA ASP A 168 25.99 -7.51 -20.43
C ASP A 168 25.39 -7.81 -19.05
N GLN A 169 24.06 -7.68 -18.94
CA GLN A 169 23.37 -7.75 -17.66
C GLN A 169 23.35 -9.18 -17.10
N VAL A 170 23.90 -9.35 -15.91
CA VAL A 170 23.79 -10.59 -15.13
C VAL A 170 22.61 -10.46 -14.17
N THR A 171 21.66 -11.40 -14.25
CA THR A 171 20.49 -11.45 -13.37
C THR A 171 20.51 -12.75 -12.57
N ILE A 172 20.56 -12.64 -11.23
CA ILE A 172 20.46 -13.78 -10.32
C ILE A 172 19.06 -13.78 -9.73
N LYS A 173 18.29 -14.82 -10.05
CA LYS A 173 16.90 -14.96 -9.60
C LYS A 173 16.79 -14.98 -8.08
N TYR A 174 15.84 -14.23 -7.54
CA TYR A 174 15.50 -14.19 -6.11
C TYR A 174 16.63 -13.77 -5.15
N ALA A 175 17.72 -13.20 -5.66
CA ALA A 175 18.89 -12.81 -4.87
C ALA A 175 18.90 -11.31 -4.51
N GLY A 176 17.87 -10.56 -4.90
CA GLY A 176 17.71 -9.14 -4.62
C GLY A 176 17.03 -8.85 -3.27
N TYR A 177 16.48 -7.64 -3.16
CA TYR A 177 15.77 -7.21 -1.95
C TYR A 177 14.42 -7.95 -1.80
N ARG A 178 13.93 -7.99 -0.56
CA ARG A 178 12.65 -8.62 -0.19
C ARG A 178 11.59 -7.55 0.01
N GLN A 179 10.40 -7.78 -0.49
CA GLN A 179 9.29 -6.83 -0.37
C GLN A 179 7.98 -7.55 -0.09
N LEU A 180 7.26 -7.11 0.94
CA LEU A 180 5.93 -7.66 1.22
C LEU A 180 4.92 -7.26 0.14
N MET A 181 4.01 -8.17 -0.13
CA MET A 181 2.86 -8.01 -1.01
C MET A 181 1.62 -8.52 -0.29
N ILE A 182 0.55 -7.72 -0.36
CA ILE A 182 -0.80 -8.12 0.03
C ILE A 182 -1.69 -8.12 -1.21
N SER A 183 -2.55 -9.12 -1.30
CA SER A 183 -3.34 -9.39 -2.49
C SER A 183 -4.77 -9.72 -2.12
N TYR A 184 -5.71 -9.01 -2.73
CA TYR A 184 -7.12 -9.36 -2.70
C TYR A 184 -7.40 -10.44 -3.75
N ILE A 185 -8.17 -11.47 -3.38
CA ILE A 185 -8.60 -12.57 -4.25
C ILE A 185 -10.06 -12.32 -4.65
N PRO A 186 -10.35 -11.81 -5.86
CA PRO A 186 -11.71 -11.41 -6.24
C PRO A 186 -12.65 -12.59 -6.45
N ASP A 187 -12.12 -13.74 -6.89
CA ASP A 187 -12.87 -14.95 -7.21
C ASP A 187 -12.25 -16.15 -6.48
N LEU A 188 -12.92 -16.60 -5.42
CA LEU A 188 -12.46 -17.73 -4.61
C LEU A 188 -12.55 -19.08 -5.35
N SER A 189 -13.31 -19.17 -6.44
CA SER A 189 -13.31 -20.36 -7.31
C SER A 189 -12.06 -20.45 -8.17
N LYS A 190 -11.34 -19.33 -8.33
CA LYS A 190 -10.07 -19.21 -9.06
C LYS A 190 -9.01 -18.56 -8.16
N PRO A 191 -8.63 -19.20 -7.05
CA PRO A 191 -7.86 -18.59 -5.96
C PRO A 191 -6.40 -18.25 -6.33
N LYS A 192 -5.94 -18.59 -7.54
CA LYS A 192 -4.61 -18.27 -8.09
C LYS A 192 -4.67 -17.33 -9.30
N SER A 193 -5.83 -16.74 -9.60
CA SER A 193 -6.02 -15.92 -10.80
C SER A 193 -6.51 -14.52 -10.45
N PHE A 194 -6.10 -13.55 -11.26
CA PHE A 194 -6.60 -12.17 -11.22
C PHE A 194 -6.54 -11.50 -9.84
N TRP A 195 -5.50 -11.82 -9.06
CA TRP A 195 -5.26 -11.15 -7.79
C TRP A 195 -5.06 -9.65 -8.01
N ILE A 196 -5.65 -8.84 -7.12
CA ILE A 196 -5.35 -7.42 -7.08
C ILE A 196 -4.28 -7.20 -6.02
N ASN A 197 -3.05 -6.99 -6.50
CA ASN A 197 -1.84 -6.98 -5.69
C ASN A 197 -1.46 -5.57 -5.27
N THR A 198 -0.85 -5.42 -4.10
CA THR A 198 -0.23 -4.17 -3.65
C THR A 198 1.02 -4.46 -2.86
N LEU A 199 2.08 -3.73 -3.18
CA LEU A 199 3.38 -3.86 -2.53
C LEU A 199 3.47 -2.95 -1.30
N VAL A 200 4.25 -3.37 -0.32
CA VAL A 200 4.60 -2.60 0.88
C VAL A 200 5.79 -1.69 0.55
N SER A 201 5.70 -0.42 0.95
CA SER A 201 6.76 0.58 0.80
C SER A 201 7.67 0.66 2.03
N SER A 202 7.13 0.44 3.23
CA SER A 202 7.87 0.35 4.49
C SER A 202 7.26 -0.74 5.36
N SER A 203 8.07 -1.72 5.76
CA SER A 203 7.62 -2.88 6.53
C SER A 203 8.14 -2.87 7.97
N ASP A 204 7.54 -3.69 8.81
CA ASP A 204 8.01 -4.01 10.17
C ASP A 204 8.06 -2.83 11.15
N ILE A 205 7.33 -1.74 10.88
CA ILE A 205 7.13 -0.66 11.84
C ILE A 205 6.45 -1.25 13.07
N ASN A 206 6.98 -0.98 14.25
CA ASN A 206 6.68 -1.73 15.47
C ASN A 206 6.18 -0.81 16.60
N PRO A 207 4.91 -0.34 16.53
CA PRO A 207 4.21 0.25 17.66
C PRO A 207 4.00 -0.77 18.80
N THR A 208 3.53 -0.30 19.95
CA THR A 208 3.41 -1.12 21.18
C THR A 208 2.36 -2.22 21.09
N ASN A 209 1.34 -2.06 20.24
CA ASN A 209 0.24 -3.01 20.08
C ASN A 209 0.23 -3.73 18.71
N GLY A 210 1.35 -3.80 17.98
CA GLY A 210 1.37 -4.59 16.74
C GLY A 210 2.44 -4.21 15.72
N ILE A 211 2.20 -4.58 14.46
CA ILE A 211 3.06 -4.26 13.33
C ILE A 211 2.28 -3.45 12.29
N VAL A 212 2.93 -2.42 11.74
CA VAL A 212 2.44 -1.67 10.59
C VAL A 212 3.33 -1.93 9.37
N HIS A 213 2.68 -2.24 8.25
CA HIS A 213 3.28 -2.32 6.92
C HIS A 213 2.64 -1.22 6.05
N ALA A 214 3.36 -0.14 5.79
CA ALA A 214 2.85 0.95 4.97
C ALA A 214 2.81 0.53 3.49
N LEU A 215 1.65 0.62 2.85
CA LEU A 215 1.48 0.25 1.45
C LEU A 215 2.12 1.27 0.51
N LYS A 216 2.45 0.83 -0.70
CA LYS A 216 2.81 1.73 -1.80
C LYS A 216 1.53 2.35 -2.35
N PHE A 217 1.49 3.68 -2.45
CA PHE A 217 0.28 4.39 -2.89
C PHE A 217 0.00 4.26 -4.39
N THR A 218 1.02 3.98 -5.20
CA THR A 218 0.88 3.90 -6.67
C THR A 218 0.04 2.70 -7.07
N ASN A 219 -0.97 2.91 -7.91
CA ASN A 219 -1.83 1.87 -8.46
C ASN A 219 -2.59 1.05 -7.38
N HIS A 220 -2.88 1.66 -6.23
CA HIS A 220 -3.71 1.06 -5.20
C HIS A 220 -4.91 1.95 -4.87
N TYR A 221 -6.11 1.37 -4.97
CA TYR A 221 -7.34 1.95 -4.46
C TYR A 221 -7.63 1.39 -3.07
N PHE A 222 -8.19 2.21 -2.18
CA PHE A 222 -8.68 1.79 -0.88
C PHE A 222 -9.76 0.71 -1.06
N GLY A 223 -9.56 -0.45 -0.43
CA GLY A 223 -10.34 -1.66 -0.65
C GLY A 223 -9.93 -2.50 -1.86
N PHE A 224 -8.74 -2.27 -2.42
CA PHE A 224 -8.17 -2.95 -3.58
C PHE A 224 -8.95 -2.77 -4.89
N SER A 225 -10.20 -2.34 -4.87
CA SER A 225 -11.04 -2.16 -6.05
C SER A 225 -11.90 -0.92 -5.91
N ALA A 226 -11.66 0.08 -6.77
CA ALA A 226 -12.51 1.25 -6.89
C ALA A 226 -13.97 0.86 -7.14
N ARG A 227 -14.21 -0.07 -8.07
CA ARG A 227 -15.57 -0.55 -8.37
C ARG A 227 -16.27 -1.11 -7.14
N ARG A 228 -15.57 -1.93 -6.33
CA ARG A 228 -16.12 -2.47 -5.08
C ARG A 228 -16.43 -1.37 -4.08
N PHE A 229 -15.50 -0.42 -3.90
CA PHE A 229 -15.71 0.73 -3.02
C PHE A 229 -16.94 1.55 -3.43
N VAL A 230 -17.09 1.83 -4.73
CA VAL A 230 -18.26 2.53 -5.28
C VAL A 230 -19.54 1.75 -5.00
N SER A 231 -19.58 0.45 -5.31
CA SER A 231 -20.74 -0.41 -5.05
C SER A 231 -21.16 -0.34 -3.58
N LEU A 232 -20.22 -0.57 -2.65
CA LEU A 232 -20.46 -0.54 -1.22
C LEU A 232 -20.99 0.82 -0.75
N ALA A 233 -20.38 1.91 -1.21
CA ALA A 233 -20.84 3.26 -0.87
C ALA A 233 -22.27 3.50 -1.36
N THR A 234 -22.58 3.14 -2.60
CA THR A 234 -23.91 3.37 -3.18
C THR A 234 -25.00 2.48 -2.58
N GLU A 235 -24.68 1.23 -2.24
CA GLU A 235 -25.62 0.26 -1.64
C GLU A 235 -25.95 0.57 -0.18
N ASN A 236 -24.99 1.10 0.58
CA ASN A 236 -25.18 1.45 1.98
C ASN A 236 -25.65 2.90 2.18
N GLY A 237 -25.74 3.68 1.09
CA GLY A 237 -26.16 5.07 1.08
C GLY A 237 -25.01 6.06 1.24
N ILE A 238 -25.19 7.24 0.65
CA ILE A 238 -24.28 8.38 0.68
C ILE A 238 -25.13 9.60 1.04
N GLY A 239 -24.69 10.37 2.03
CA GLY A 239 -25.44 11.48 2.60
C GLY A 239 -26.35 11.07 3.76
N ASN A 240 -26.88 12.07 4.47
CA ASN A 240 -27.93 11.89 5.47
C ASN A 240 -29.28 11.60 4.81
#